data_AF-A0A0D3LLN8-F1
#
_entry.id   AF-A0A0D3LLN8-F1
#
_cell.length_a   1.000
_cell.length_b   1.000
_cell.length_c   1.000
_cell.angle_alpha   90.00
_cell.angle_beta   90.00
_cell.angle_gamma   90.00
#
_symmetry.space_group_name_H-M   'P 1'
#
loop_
_entity.id
_entity.type
_entity.pdbx_description
1 polymer ?
#
loop_
_entity_poly.entity_id
_entity_poly.type
_entity_poly.pdbx_seq_one_letter_code
_entity_poly.pdbx_strand_id
1 'polypeptide(L)'
;MHSEVQFKVKHLMITTVTGYFQQFNIEAESEDESFKNVSSVVFTTDVNAISTNNEQRDTHLKSPDFFDAENHNEIRFEGTNYEQKSGSDYKLHGNLTIKGVTKPITVNVEFGGIVVDPYGQTKAGFTVTGKISRKEFGLTWSPVTEAGSVVVGDEIKLQAEVQLVKQA
;
A
#
# COMPACT_ATOMS: atom_id res chain seq x y z
N MET A 1 9.03 0.99 15.30
CA MET A 1 8.07 1.16 14.19
C MET A 1 7.10 0.01 14.27
N HIS A 2 5.79 0.28 14.35
CA HIS A 2 4.74 -0.76 14.52
C HIS A 2 3.75 -0.72 13.35
N SER A 3 4.27 -0.44 12.17
CA SER A 3 3.53 -0.45 10.92
C SER A 3 4.38 -1.12 9.86
N GLU A 4 3.74 -1.79 8.91
CA GLU A 4 4.36 -2.38 7.73
C GLU A 4 3.46 -2.21 6.51
N VAL A 5 4.08 -1.98 5.35
CA VAL A 5 3.37 -1.92 4.07
C VAL A 5 4.04 -2.89 3.11
N GLN A 6 3.27 -3.90 2.72
CA GLN A 6 3.71 -5.01 1.88
C GLN A 6 2.92 -5.05 0.58
N PHE A 7 3.58 -5.55 -0.46
CA PHE A 7 2.92 -6.00 -1.68
C PHE A 7 3.39 -7.41 -2.05
N LYS A 8 2.52 -8.14 -2.73
CA LYS A 8 2.81 -9.51 -3.20
C LYS A 8 2.43 -9.65 -4.65
N VAL A 9 3.33 -10.25 -5.42
CA VAL A 9 3.14 -10.51 -6.86
C VAL A 9 3.55 -11.93 -7.19
N LYS A 10 2.85 -12.55 -8.14
CA LYS A 10 3.22 -13.87 -8.65
C LYS A 10 4.44 -13.78 -9.57
N HIS A 11 5.41 -14.67 -9.35
CA HIS A 11 6.57 -14.86 -10.21
C HIS A 11 6.49 -16.23 -10.90
N LEU A 12 6.57 -16.22 -12.23
CA LEU A 12 6.33 -17.35 -13.12
C LEU A 12 4.98 -18.06 -12.84
N MET A 13 4.03 -17.35 -12.23
CA MET A 13 2.73 -17.86 -11.75
C MET A 13 2.78 -18.97 -10.69
N ILE A 14 3.97 -19.47 -10.33
CA ILE A 14 4.17 -20.59 -9.41
C ILE A 14 4.64 -20.15 -8.01
N THR A 15 5.38 -19.05 -7.92
CA THR A 15 5.92 -18.53 -6.66
C THR A 15 5.42 -17.12 -6.39
N THR A 16 5.61 -16.64 -5.16
CA THR A 16 5.22 -15.28 -4.76
C THR A 16 6.47 -14.52 -4.34
N VAL A 17 6.66 -13.34 -4.93
CA VAL A 17 7.62 -12.36 -4.44
C VAL A 17 6.88 -11.42 -3.50
N THR A 18 7.42 -11.25 -2.30
CA THR A 18 6.96 -10.24 -1.33
C THR A 18 7.90 -9.05 -1.40
N GLY A 19 7.34 -7.86 -1.50
CA GLY A 19 8.06 -6.62 -1.35
C GLY A 19 7.47 -5.75 -0.26
N TYR A 20 8.24 -4.75 0.15
CA TYR A 20 8.01 -3.87 1.27
C TYR A 20 8.34 -2.44 0.85
N PHE A 21 7.60 -1.49 1.40
CA PHE A 21 8.04 -0.10 1.44
C PHE A 21 8.58 0.18 2.84
N GLN A 22 9.89 0.40 2.96
CA GLN A 22 10.55 0.53 4.25
C GLN A 22 10.40 1.93 4.88
N GLN A 23 10.03 2.92 4.08
CA GLN A 23 9.79 4.29 4.52
C GLN A 23 8.46 4.76 3.95
N PHE A 24 7.56 5.19 4.83
CA PHE A 24 6.24 5.66 4.46
C PHE A 24 5.67 6.55 5.55
N ASN A 25 4.66 7.33 5.20
CA ASN A 25 3.85 8.10 6.12
C ASN A 25 2.37 7.74 5.92
N ILE A 26 1.62 7.67 7.02
CA ILE A 26 0.18 7.46 7.03
C ILE A 26 -0.44 8.44 8.01
N GLU A 27 -1.34 9.26 7.51
CA GLU A 27 -2.11 10.23 8.28
C GLU A 27 -3.59 9.95 8.09
N ALA A 28 -4.37 10.08 9.16
CA ALA A 28 -5.82 9.96 9.12
C ALA A 28 -6.45 11.05 9.97
N GLU A 29 -7.51 11.66 9.45
CA GLU A 29 -8.32 12.65 10.15
C GLU A 29 -9.68 12.03 10.46
N SER A 30 -10.09 12.11 11.71
CA SER A 30 -11.37 11.60 12.21
C SER A 30 -11.94 12.59 13.21
N GLU A 31 -13.26 12.78 13.18
CA GLU A 31 -13.96 13.69 14.11
C GLU A 31 -13.87 13.21 15.56
N ASP A 32 -13.80 11.90 15.74
CA ASP A 32 -13.70 11.26 17.04
C ASP A 32 -12.76 10.04 17.01
N GLU A 33 -12.52 9.47 18.18
CA GLU A 33 -11.69 8.28 18.33
C GLU A 33 -12.37 7.02 17.77
N SER A 34 -13.66 7.02 17.45
CA SER A 34 -14.33 5.81 16.96
C SER A 34 -13.93 5.42 15.53
N PHE A 35 -13.28 6.32 14.79
CA PHE A 35 -12.97 6.18 13.36
C PHE A 35 -14.19 5.82 12.50
N LYS A 36 -15.41 6.09 12.97
CA LYS A 36 -16.63 5.89 12.15
C LYS A 36 -16.80 6.99 11.10
N ASN A 37 -16.30 8.19 11.40
CA ASN A 37 -16.38 9.37 10.55
C ASN A 37 -14.97 9.86 10.22
N VAL A 38 -14.28 9.13 9.34
CA VAL A 38 -12.94 9.49 8.84
C VAL A 38 -13.11 10.42 7.64
N SER A 39 -12.60 11.65 7.76
CA SER A 39 -12.71 12.68 6.72
C SER A 39 -11.62 12.54 5.65
N SER A 40 -10.44 12.07 6.03
CA SER A 40 -9.29 11.96 5.13
C SER A 40 -8.33 10.86 5.61
N VAL A 41 -7.78 10.11 4.65
CA VAL A 41 -6.64 9.22 4.88
C VAL A 41 -5.61 9.47 3.79
N VAL A 42 -4.38 9.77 4.17
CA VAL A 42 -3.28 10.01 3.24
C VAL A 42 -2.17 9.01 3.53
N PHE A 43 -1.76 8.26 2.52
CA PHE A 43 -0.56 7.44 2.54
C PHE A 43 0.43 7.97 1.51
N THR A 44 1.70 8.06 1.88
CA THR A 44 2.81 8.37 0.98
C THR A 44 3.98 7.44 1.24
N THR A 45 4.72 7.09 0.19
CA THR A 45 5.98 6.35 0.32
C THR A 45 6.94 6.75 -0.81
N ASP A 46 8.23 6.75 -0.51
CA ASP A 46 9.28 6.90 -1.50
C ASP A 46 9.56 5.55 -2.16
N VAL A 47 9.48 5.50 -3.49
CA VAL A 47 9.84 4.34 -4.32
C VAL A 47 11.26 3.86 -4.02
N ASN A 48 12.18 4.76 -3.66
CA ASN A 48 13.55 4.39 -3.29
C ASN A 48 13.62 3.53 -2.02
N ALA A 49 12.57 3.53 -1.19
CA ALA A 49 12.45 2.68 -0.02
C ALA A 49 11.87 1.29 -0.33
N ILE A 50 11.62 0.96 -1.61
CA ILE A 50 11.19 -0.38 -2.01
C ILE A 50 12.28 -1.41 -1.72
N SER A 51 11.87 -2.53 -1.15
CA SER A 51 12.72 -3.70 -0.94
C SER A 51 11.95 -4.98 -1.19
N THR A 52 12.57 -5.91 -1.88
CA THR A 52 12.11 -7.30 -2.04
C THR A 52 13.13 -8.27 -1.45
N ASN A 53 14.02 -7.75 -0.59
CA ASN A 53 15.20 -8.45 -0.06
C ASN A 53 16.13 -8.98 -1.15
N ASN A 54 16.22 -8.28 -2.29
CA ASN A 54 17.13 -8.61 -3.39
C ASN A 54 17.59 -7.33 -4.07
N GLU A 55 18.82 -6.90 -3.79
CA GLU A 55 19.34 -5.61 -4.22
C GLU A 55 19.31 -5.40 -5.75
N GLN A 56 19.57 -6.44 -6.54
CA GLN A 56 19.53 -6.34 -8.00
C GLN A 56 18.11 -6.11 -8.51
N ARG A 57 17.14 -6.85 -7.98
CA ARG A 57 15.72 -6.64 -8.32
C ARG A 57 15.23 -5.29 -7.81
N ASP A 58 15.63 -4.88 -6.62
CA ASP A 58 15.24 -3.59 -6.04
C ASP A 58 15.81 -2.42 -6.84
N THR A 59 17.05 -2.54 -7.34
CA THR A 59 17.64 -1.59 -8.28
C THR A 59 16.84 -1.53 -9.59
N HIS A 60 16.46 -2.67 -10.13
CA HIS A 60 15.66 -2.72 -11.37
C HIS A 60 14.23 -2.17 -11.17
N LEU A 61 13.58 -2.42 -10.03
CA LEU A 61 12.27 -1.84 -9.72
C LEU A 61 12.31 -0.31 -9.70
N LYS A 62 13.43 0.30 -9.33
CA LYS A 62 13.62 1.76 -9.29
C LYS A 62 13.93 2.36 -10.67
N SER A 63 14.32 1.55 -11.66
CA SER A 63 14.74 2.05 -12.97
C SER A 63 13.55 2.56 -13.81
N PRO A 64 13.83 3.28 -14.92
CA PRO A 64 12.80 3.75 -15.86
C PRO A 64 11.90 2.65 -16.44
N ASP A 65 12.41 1.41 -16.53
CA ASP A 65 11.67 0.25 -17.01
C ASP A 65 10.52 -0.15 -16.07
N PHE A 66 10.57 0.29 -14.81
CA PHE A 66 9.54 -0.01 -13.81
C PHE A 66 9.00 1.27 -13.17
N PHE A 67 9.31 1.56 -11.90
CA PHE A 67 8.72 2.72 -11.22
C PHE A 67 9.29 4.06 -11.68
N ASP A 68 10.46 4.09 -12.31
CA ASP A 68 11.15 5.33 -12.71
C ASP A 68 11.31 6.29 -11.53
N ALA A 69 11.98 5.82 -10.47
CA ALA A 69 12.06 6.49 -9.19
C ALA A 69 12.73 7.88 -9.25
N GLU A 70 13.55 8.15 -10.27
CA GLU A 70 14.17 9.46 -10.47
C GLU A 70 13.15 10.53 -10.89
N ASN A 71 12.17 10.17 -11.72
CA ASN A 71 11.12 11.09 -12.20
C ASN A 71 9.81 10.99 -11.41
N HIS A 72 9.58 9.84 -10.76
CA HIS A 72 8.36 9.51 -10.03
C HIS A 72 8.71 8.82 -8.71
N ASN A 73 9.27 9.58 -7.77
CA ASN A 73 9.72 9.05 -6.49
C ASN A 73 8.60 8.76 -5.49
N GLU A 74 7.44 9.40 -5.57
CA GLU A 74 6.34 9.21 -4.61
C GLU A 74 5.24 8.29 -5.13
N ILE A 75 4.82 7.33 -4.30
CA ILE A 75 3.51 6.68 -4.40
C ILE A 75 2.60 7.30 -3.36
N ARG A 76 1.41 7.72 -3.78
CA ARG A 76 0.46 8.44 -2.93
C ARG A 76 -0.93 7.84 -3.02
N PHE A 77 -1.57 7.63 -1.88
CA PHE A 77 -2.99 7.28 -1.79
C PHE A 77 -3.75 8.34 -1.00
N GLU A 78 -4.89 8.76 -1.53
CA GLU A 78 -5.78 9.75 -0.92
C GLU A 78 -7.19 9.15 -0.79
N GLY A 79 -7.53 8.75 0.42
CA GLY A 79 -8.80 8.14 0.80
C GLY A 79 -9.81 9.18 1.27
N THR A 80 -11.03 9.10 0.75
CA THR A 80 -12.07 10.13 0.98
C THR A 80 -13.41 9.54 1.42
N ASN A 81 -13.61 8.23 1.32
CA ASN A 81 -14.86 7.59 1.74
C ASN A 81 -14.55 6.31 2.51
N TYR A 82 -14.76 6.37 3.82
CA TYR A 82 -14.58 5.28 4.75
C TYR A 82 -15.94 4.69 5.12
N GLU A 83 -16.29 3.59 4.45
CA GLU A 83 -17.62 2.98 4.53
C GLU A 83 -17.60 1.76 5.46
N GLN A 84 -18.40 1.79 6.53
CA GLN A 84 -18.57 0.61 7.38
C GLN A 84 -19.32 -0.49 6.64
N LYS A 85 -18.79 -1.72 6.67
CA LYS A 85 -19.46 -2.90 6.13
C LYS A 85 -20.15 -3.70 7.21
N SER A 86 -19.39 -4.16 8.21
CA SER A 86 -19.90 -4.97 9.30
C SER A 86 -18.93 -4.96 10.46
N GLY A 87 -19.40 -4.70 11.69
CA GLY A 87 -18.54 -4.74 12.87
C GLY A 87 -17.32 -3.84 12.72
N SER A 88 -16.13 -4.44 12.76
CA SER A 88 -14.82 -3.80 12.58
C SER A 88 -14.34 -3.72 11.13
N ASP A 89 -15.12 -4.21 10.16
CA ASP A 89 -14.75 -4.21 8.74
C ASP A 89 -15.29 -2.98 8.01
N TYR A 90 -14.39 -2.33 7.28
CA TYR A 90 -14.64 -1.14 6.49
C TYR A 90 -14.08 -1.27 5.08
N LYS A 91 -14.60 -0.46 4.15
CA LYS A 91 -13.97 -0.18 2.87
C LYS A 91 -13.51 1.26 2.83
N LEU A 92 -12.26 1.46 2.43
CA LEU A 92 -11.70 2.77 2.17
C LEU A 92 -11.57 2.94 0.65
N HIS A 93 -12.34 3.89 0.12
CA HIS A 93 -12.27 4.30 -1.27
C HIS A 93 -11.35 5.52 -1.40
N GLY A 94 -10.52 5.52 -2.43
CA GLY A 94 -9.60 6.63 -2.67
C GLY A 94 -8.89 6.53 -4.00
N ASN A 95 -8.03 7.50 -4.25
CA ASN A 95 -7.22 7.58 -5.46
C ASN A 95 -5.78 7.17 -5.13
N LEU A 96 -5.27 6.16 -5.83
CA LEU A 96 -3.87 5.76 -5.78
C LEU A 96 -3.16 6.36 -6.98
N THR A 97 -1.99 6.96 -6.75
CA THR A 97 -1.09 7.48 -7.77
C THR A 97 0.22 6.70 -7.72
N ILE A 98 0.58 6.09 -8.84
CA ILE A 98 1.85 5.39 -9.05
C ILE A 98 2.39 5.82 -10.41
N LYS A 99 3.68 6.19 -10.47
CA LYS A 99 4.35 6.59 -11.72
C LYS A 99 3.57 7.68 -12.50
N GLY A 100 3.05 8.68 -11.78
CA GLY A 100 2.24 9.76 -12.34
C GLY A 100 0.85 9.37 -12.85
N VAL A 101 0.45 8.09 -12.75
CA VAL A 101 -0.88 7.62 -13.14
C VAL A 101 -1.76 7.48 -11.91
N THR A 102 -2.90 8.18 -11.90
CA THR A 102 -3.90 8.10 -10.81
C THR A 102 -5.06 7.20 -11.20
N LYS A 103 -5.44 6.28 -10.31
CA LYS A 103 -6.61 5.41 -10.46
C LYS A 103 -7.42 5.33 -9.17
N PRO A 104 -8.76 5.31 -9.25
CA PRO A 104 -9.59 5.01 -8.09
C PRO A 104 -9.40 3.54 -7.71
N ILE A 105 -9.17 3.28 -6.43
CA ILE A 105 -9.09 1.94 -5.87
C ILE A 105 -9.96 1.82 -4.63
N THR A 106 -10.17 0.60 -4.17
CA THR A 106 -10.82 0.32 -2.89
C THR A 106 -10.01 -0.70 -2.14
N VAL A 107 -9.70 -0.39 -0.88
CA VAL A 107 -9.05 -1.32 0.04
C VAL A 107 -10.01 -1.70 1.15
N ASN A 108 -9.88 -2.91 1.67
CA ASN A 108 -10.56 -3.33 2.89
C ASN A 108 -9.71 -2.91 4.08
N VAL A 109 -10.38 -2.46 5.13
CA VAL A 109 -9.75 -2.04 6.38
C VAL A 109 -10.46 -2.76 7.52
N GLU A 110 -9.71 -3.46 8.34
CA GLU A 110 -10.17 -4.01 9.61
C GLU A 110 -9.66 -3.10 10.74
N PHE A 111 -10.57 -2.61 11.56
CA PHE A 111 -10.24 -1.80 12.72
C PHE A 111 -9.91 -2.68 13.93
N GLY A 112 -8.64 -2.68 14.33
CA GLY A 112 -8.12 -3.47 15.46
C GLY A 112 -8.38 -2.85 16.84
N GLY A 113 -8.93 -1.64 16.89
CA GLY A 113 -9.28 -0.93 18.12
C GLY A 113 -8.27 0.11 18.57
N ILE A 114 -8.48 0.62 19.78
CA ILE A 114 -7.72 1.72 20.37
C ILE A 114 -7.20 1.32 21.73
N VAL A 115 -5.98 1.72 22.02
CA VAL A 115 -5.36 1.50 23.32
C VAL A 115 -4.54 2.73 23.72
N VAL A 116 -4.51 3.03 25.01
CA VAL A 116 -3.50 3.92 25.58
C VAL A 116 -2.30 3.07 25.94
N ASP A 117 -1.15 3.37 25.36
CA ASP A 117 0.06 2.60 25.59
C ASP A 117 0.70 2.90 26.96
N PRO A 118 1.74 2.15 27.39
CA PRO A 118 2.42 2.38 28.66
C PRO A 118 3.08 3.77 28.81
N TYR A 119 3.19 4.54 27.73
CA TYR A 119 3.75 5.89 27.71
C TYR A 119 2.66 6.97 27.69
N GLY A 120 1.39 6.59 27.79
CA GLY A 120 0.25 7.50 27.78
C GLY A 120 -0.20 7.96 26.40
N GLN A 121 0.29 7.35 25.32
CA GLN A 121 -0.10 7.70 23.95
C GLN A 121 -1.35 6.92 23.53
N THR A 122 -2.37 7.62 23.02
CA THR A 122 -3.52 6.97 22.38
C THR A 122 -3.13 6.46 20.99
N LYS A 123 -3.31 5.16 20.77
CA LYS A 123 -2.96 4.45 19.54
C LYS A 123 -4.15 3.76 18.93
N ALA A 124 -4.24 3.77 17.61
CA ALA A 124 -5.28 3.06 16.84
C ALA A 124 -4.63 2.07 15.86
N GLY A 125 -5.12 0.84 15.83
CA GLY A 125 -4.60 -0.24 14.99
C GLY A 125 -5.52 -0.56 13.81
N PHE A 126 -4.93 -0.81 12.64
CA PHE A 126 -5.66 -1.15 11.42
C PHE A 126 -4.92 -2.21 10.61
N THR A 127 -5.67 -3.16 10.05
CA THR A 127 -5.18 -4.10 9.04
C THR A 127 -5.80 -3.73 7.70
N VAL A 128 -4.98 -3.54 6.67
CA VAL A 128 -5.42 -3.10 5.34
C VAL A 128 -5.10 -4.16 4.30
N THR A 129 -6.06 -4.49 3.45
CA THR A 129 -5.85 -5.40 2.32
C THR A 129 -6.47 -4.87 1.04
N GLY A 130 -5.84 -5.17 -0.09
CA GLY A 130 -6.33 -4.72 -1.39
C GLY A 130 -5.72 -5.47 -2.54
N LYS A 131 -6.21 -5.16 -3.74
CA LYS A 131 -5.68 -5.69 -4.99
C LYS A 131 -5.73 -4.59 -6.04
N ILE A 132 -4.67 -4.51 -6.85
CA ILE A 132 -4.59 -3.62 -8.00
C ILE A 132 -3.99 -4.36 -9.20
N SER A 133 -4.17 -3.83 -10.41
CA SER A 133 -3.43 -4.25 -11.60
C SER A 133 -2.24 -3.33 -11.79
N ARG A 134 -1.01 -3.86 -11.86
CA ARG A 134 0.16 -3.01 -12.13
C ARG A 134 0.12 -2.38 -13.52
N LYS A 135 -0.52 -3.05 -14.49
CA LYS A 135 -0.63 -2.54 -15.87
C LYS A 135 -1.51 -1.29 -15.95
N GLU A 136 -2.51 -1.15 -15.08
CA GLU A 136 -3.35 0.06 -15.02
C GLU A 136 -2.57 1.33 -14.65
N PHE A 137 -1.41 1.16 -14.01
CA PHE A 137 -0.48 2.23 -13.64
C PHE A 137 0.71 2.36 -14.59
N GLY A 138 0.68 1.71 -15.75
CA GLY A 138 1.76 1.79 -16.73
C GLY A 138 3.01 0.98 -16.40
N LEU A 139 2.99 0.17 -15.33
CA LEU A 139 4.07 -0.76 -15.00
C LEU A 139 3.93 -2.03 -15.86
N THR A 140 4.28 -1.93 -17.14
CA THR A 140 4.01 -2.97 -18.15
C THR A 140 5.17 -3.92 -18.42
N TRP A 141 6.34 -3.73 -17.78
CA TRP A 141 7.48 -4.64 -17.95
C TRP A 141 7.06 -6.09 -17.71
N SER A 142 7.21 -6.93 -18.72
CA SER A 142 6.71 -8.30 -18.72
C SER A 142 7.50 -9.12 -19.73
N PRO A 143 8.69 -9.64 -19.36
CA PRO A 143 9.29 -10.68 -20.17
C PRO A 143 8.34 -11.87 -20.20
N VAL A 144 8.29 -12.51 -21.36
CA VAL A 144 7.67 -13.82 -21.53
C VAL A 144 8.79 -14.86 -21.58
N THR A 145 8.56 -16.05 -21.03
CA THR A 145 9.50 -17.15 -21.24
C THR A 145 9.49 -17.60 -22.70
N GLU A 146 10.46 -18.41 -23.12
CA GLU A 146 10.46 -19.03 -24.46
C GLU A 146 9.17 -19.82 -24.75
N ALA A 147 8.53 -20.33 -23.71
CA ALA A 147 7.25 -21.04 -23.77
C ALA A 147 6.01 -20.12 -23.69
N GLY A 148 6.18 -18.80 -23.68
CA GLY A 148 5.10 -17.81 -23.64
C GLY A 148 4.48 -17.57 -22.25
N SER A 149 5.05 -18.11 -21.18
CA SER A 149 4.53 -17.92 -19.82
C SER A 149 4.85 -16.52 -19.29
N VAL A 150 3.89 -15.94 -18.55
CA VAL A 150 4.06 -14.64 -17.89
C VAL A 150 5.05 -14.75 -16.74
N VAL A 151 6.12 -13.94 -16.78
CA VAL A 151 7.15 -13.94 -15.73
C VAL A 151 6.70 -13.19 -14.47
N VAL A 152 5.98 -12.08 -14.62
CA VAL A 152 5.47 -11.28 -13.49
C VAL A 152 3.97 -11.08 -13.62
N GLY A 153 3.22 -11.53 -12.62
CA GLY A 153 1.76 -11.39 -12.57
C GLY A 153 1.31 -9.94 -12.65
N ASP A 154 0.09 -9.73 -13.13
CA ASP A 154 -0.51 -8.39 -13.21
C ASP A 154 -1.16 -7.96 -11.88
N GLU A 155 -1.85 -8.88 -11.21
CA GLU A 155 -2.44 -8.64 -9.89
C GLU A 155 -1.33 -8.44 -8.84
N ILE A 156 -1.35 -7.27 -8.20
CA ILE A 156 -0.58 -6.96 -7.02
C ILE A 156 -1.52 -7.01 -5.82
N LYS A 157 -1.21 -7.87 -4.86
CA LYS A 157 -1.91 -7.89 -3.57
C LYS A 157 -1.24 -6.88 -2.64
N LEU A 158 -2.05 -6.02 -2.04
CA LEU A 158 -1.64 -5.02 -1.07
C LEU A 158 -1.98 -5.54 0.33
N GLN A 159 -1.06 -5.37 1.28
CA GLN A 159 -1.25 -5.72 2.68
C GLN A 159 -0.52 -4.68 3.55
N ALA A 160 -1.17 -4.17 4.58
CA ALA A 160 -0.50 -3.31 5.56
C ALA A 160 -1.04 -3.55 6.97
N GLU A 161 -0.15 -3.47 7.95
CA GLU A 161 -0.50 -3.33 9.36
C GLU A 161 -0.12 -1.91 9.76
N VAL A 162 -1.06 -1.17 10.35
CA VAL A 162 -0.89 0.26 10.62
C VAL A 162 -1.23 0.53 12.07
N GLN A 163 -0.30 1.16 12.77
CA GLN A 163 -0.55 1.73 14.09
C GLN A 163 -0.37 3.26 14.03
N LEU A 164 -1.47 3.99 14.19
CA LEU A 164 -1.48 5.44 14.28
C LEU A 164 -1.36 5.90 15.73
N VAL A 165 -0.75 7.07 15.91
CA VAL A 165 -0.68 7.76 17.22
C VAL A 165 -1.47 9.05 17.10
N LYS A 166 -2.38 9.29 18.06
CA LYS A 166 -3.16 10.52 18.13
C LYS A 166 -2.22 11.73 18.25
N GLN A 167 -2.37 12.71 17.36
CA GLN A 167 -1.66 13.98 17.46
C GLN A 167 -2.31 14.87 18.53
N ALA A 168 -1.50 15.68 19.19
CA ALA A 168 -1.90 16.57 20.28
C ALA A 168 -2.66 17.81 19.78
#